data_AF-A0A3D6D409-F1
#
_entry.id   AF-A0A3D6D409-F1
#
_cell.length_a   1.000
_cell.length_b   1.000
_cell.length_c   1.000
_cell.angle_alpha   90.00
_cell.angle_beta   90.00
_cell.angle_gamma   90.00
#
_symmetry.space_group_name_H-M   'P 1'
#
loop_
_entity.id
_entity.type
_entity.pdbx_description
1 polymer ?
#
loop_
_entity_poly.entity_id
_entity_poly.type
_entity_poly.pdbx_seq_one_letter_code
_entity_poly.pdbx_strand_id
1 'polypeptide(L)'
;PERSLWRLSWGRRREFDNVWDMVLEGSTGFSGAFARQVTLNEMAVNDPVSLDLLRALEQSSREGGVVLQGEGVWMHDGNPVSAALEFDGQHYADRNHPGRNYELQQLVSLAAEGEFIGTFTGRLGQNVGLNYAQPAIWTSGRIERQRGPQVFPTLTLDKLSMTMSGRHILEDAHVIINGRKVPGKLRLEKAEHRGAASFDQKVTVTLQSLPLGKLETKLVSAGVAAHGLVPKDGSLGTEWRQLGFDDSDWFFGHTGFGYEKGEGYGDMIETDLEDAMQDNTSVFIRIPFVVENPSSYDGLEFRIQADDGFSAYINGKRIASRNRPRRLSWDSQATDSSAEVLADRFETYDLSHLLDSLKPGENVLAIHGLNRGGISSDFLIRPELVASRPAKKSNEAGTGMHLVQLQNPDGLFSNDFIFYVE
;
A
#
# COMPACT_ATOMS: atom_id res chain seq x y z
N PRO A 1 27.78 -3.90 -4.57
CA PRO A 1 29.24 -3.66 -4.71
C PRO A 1 29.76 -2.56 -3.78
N GLU A 2 29.12 -1.38 -3.80
CA GLU A 2 29.52 -0.22 -3.01
C GLU A 2 29.35 -0.41 -1.48
N ARG A 3 28.19 -0.91 -1.04
CA ARG A 3 27.93 -1.28 0.37
C ARG A 3 29.03 -2.17 0.95
N SER A 4 29.46 -3.19 0.22
CA SER A 4 30.50 -4.12 0.67
C SER A 4 31.88 -3.46 0.83
N LEU A 5 32.18 -2.47 -0.01
CA LEU A 5 33.45 -1.74 0.00
C LEU A 5 33.51 -0.76 1.18
N TRP A 6 32.42 -0.06 1.46
CA TRP A 6 32.29 0.78 2.65
C TRP A 6 32.20 -0.02 3.95
N ARG A 7 31.56 -1.19 3.92
CA ARG A 7 31.56 -2.11 5.06
C ARG A 7 32.97 -2.58 5.42
N LEU A 8 33.83 -2.73 4.43
CA LEU A 8 35.24 -3.07 4.62
C LEU A 8 36.00 -1.92 5.31
N SER A 9 35.77 -0.66 4.91
CA SER A 9 36.43 0.51 5.52
C SER A 9 35.98 0.75 6.96
N TRP A 10 34.79 0.29 7.32
CA TRP A 10 34.27 0.25 8.70
C TRP A 10 34.69 -0.98 9.51
N GLY A 11 35.57 -1.83 8.96
CA GLY A 11 36.07 -3.02 9.66
C GLY A 11 34.99 -4.09 9.90
N ARG A 12 33.97 -4.16 9.03
CA ARG A 12 32.85 -5.13 9.08
C ARG A 12 31.97 -5.04 10.34
N ARG A 13 32.02 -3.91 11.05
CA ARG A 13 31.17 -3.60 12.20
C ARG A 13 29.69 -3.56 11.80
N ARG A 14 28.78 -3.98 12.68
CA ARG A 14 27.33 -4.05 12.39
C ARG A 14 26.69 -2.66 12.35
N GLU A 15 27.27 -1.71 13.07
CA GLU A 15 26.89 -0.30 13.13
C GLU A 15 27.02 0.41 11.78
N PHE A 16 27.83 -0.13 10.87
CA PHE A 16 27.93 0.34 9.49
C PHE A 16 26.58 0.23 8.76
N ASP A 17 25.83 -0.86 8.98
CA ASP A 17 24.63 -1.13 8.20
C ASP A 17 23.60 0.01 8.42
N ASN A 18 23.43 0.50 9.64
CA ASN A 18 22.50 1.60 9.94
C ASN A 18 22.96 2.95 9.37
N VAL A 19 24.27 3.21 9.35
CA VAL A 19 24.83 4.43 8.73
C VAL A 19 24.71 4.38 7.21
N TRP A 20 24.89 3.20 6.63
CA TRP A 20 24.72 2.96 5.20
C TRP A 20 23.26 3.15 4.79
N ASP A 21 22.32 2.66 5.60
CA ASP A 21 20.89 2.87 5.37
C ASP A 21 20.55 4.37 5.43
N MET A 22 21.14 5.15 6.35
CA MET A 22 20.98 6.62 6.36
C MET A 22 21.54 7.32 5.10
N VAL A 23 22.56 6.75 4.45
CA VAL A 23 23.10 7.27 3.17
C VAL A 23 22.17 6.90 2.01
N LEU A 24 21.65 5.68 1.99
CA LEU A 24 20.68 5.22 0.98
C LEU A 24 19.35 5.96 1.10
N GLU A 25 18.92 6.24 2.32
CA GLU A 25 17.63 6.88 2.63
C GLU A 25 17.74 8.39 2.78
N GLY A 26 18.95 8.96 2.59
CA GLY A 26 19.26 10.36 2.84
C GLY A 26 18.23 11.32 2.26
N SER A 27 17.40 11.89 3.13
CA SER A 27 16.41 12.89 2.77
C SER A 27 17.05 14.18 2.26
N THR A 28 16.63 14.61 1.07
CA THR A 28 16.97 15.91 0.46
C THR A 28 16.11 17.06 1.00
N GLY A 29 15.30 16.79 2.04
CA GLY A 29 14.33 17.74 2.60
C GLY A 29 12.96 17.71 1.93
N PHE A 30 12.75 16.81 0.97
CA PHE A 30 11.51 16.65 0.23
C PHE A 30 10.86 15.30 0.52
N SER A 31 9.53 15.26 0.50
CA SER A 31 8.79 13.99 0.52
C SER A 31 9.13 13.15 -0.71
N GLY A 32 9.20 11.83 -0.58
CA GLY A 32 9.32 10.92 -1.73
C GLY A 32 8.13 10.98 -2.70
N ALA A 33 7.01 11.59 -2.26
CA ALA A 33 5.85 11.90 -3.08
C ALA A 33 6.03 13.17 -3.93
N PHE A 34 7.06 13.98 -3.67
CA PHE A 34 7.32 15.19 -4.44
C PHE A 34 7.59 14.85 -5.92
N ALA A 35 6.96 15.62 -6.82
CA ALA A 35 7.01 15.46 -8.26
C ALA A 35 6.53 14.10 -8.79
N ARG A 36 5.99 13.22 -7.93
CA ARG A 36 5.28 12.03 -8.38
C ARG A 36 3.98 12.45 -9.06
N GLN A 37 3.69 11.81 -10.18
CA GLN A 37 2.55 12.11 -11.01
C GLN A 37 1.76 10.86 -11.34
N VAL A 38 0.45 11.03 -11.49
CA VAL A 38 -0.46 10.01 -12.00
C VAL A 38 -1.51 10.67 -12.88
N THR A 39 -1.75 10.09 -14.05
CA THR A 39 -2.81 10.56 -14.95
C THR A 39 -4.01 9.65 -14.84
N LEU A 40 -5.16 10.23 -14.54
CA LEU A 40 -6.45 9.58 -14.56
C LEU A 40 -7.10 9.82 -15.93
N ASN A 41 -7.41 8.73 -16.64
CA ASN A 41 -8.08 8.69 -17.93
C ASN A 41 -8.76 7.31 -18.09
N GLU A 42 -9.46 7.08 -19.21
CA GLU A 42 -10.21 5.85 -19.50
C GLU A 42 -9.37 4.56 -19.37
N MET A 43 -8.07 4.61 -19.68
CA MET A 43 -7.19 3.45 -19.53
C MET A 43 -6.72 3.28 -18.08
N ALA A 44 -6.34 4.37 -17.42
CA ALA A 44 -5.74 4.35 -16.08
C ALA A 44 -6.74 3.98 -14.98
N VAL A 45 -8.05 4.20 -15.18
CA VAL A 45 -9.08 3.76 -14.22
C VAL A 45 -9.15 2.24 -14.06
N ASN A 46 -8.69 1.49 -15.06
CA ASN A 46 -8.63 0.04 -15.04
C ASN A 46 -7.24 -0.48 -14.66
N ASP A 47 -6.28 0.42 -14.37
CA ASP A 47 -4.95 0.05 -13.88
C ASP A 47 -4.88 0.23 -12.35
N PRO A 48 -4.79 -0.87 -11.58
CA PRO A 48 -4.71 -0.80 -10.12
C PRO A 48 -3.53 0.03 -9.61
N VAL A 49 -2.41 0.05 -10.34
CA VAL A 49 -1.20 0.77 -9.92
C VAL A 49 -1.42 2.28 -9.93
N SER A 50 -2.10 2.79 -10.96
CA SER A 50 -2.42 4.22 -11.07
C SER A 50 -3.33 4.67 -9.92
N LEU A 51 -4.37 3.90 -9.60
CA LEU A 51 -5.27 4.24 -8.49
C LEU A 51 -4.58 4.14 -7.12
N ASP A 52 -3.73 3.14 -6.91
CA ASP A 52 -2.98 3.00 -5.66
C ASP A 52 -1.95 4.11 -5.48
N LEU A 53 -1.28 4.52 -6.56
CA LEU A 53 -0.39 5.67 -6.54
C LEU A 53 -1.14 6.96 -6.21
N LEU A 54 -2.33 7.18 -6.79
CA LEU A 54 -3.16 8.35 -6.48
C LEU A 54 -3.59 8.35 -5.01
N ARG A 55 -4.03 7.21 -4.46
CA ARG A 55 -4.35 7.06 -3.02
C ARG A 55 -3.14 7.30 -2.13
N ALA A 56 -1.96 6.84 -2.53
CA ALA A 56 -0.71 7.09 -1.80
C ALA A 56 -0.35 8.59 -1.81
N LEU A 57 -0.57 9.28 -2.93
CA LEU A 57 -0.40 10.73 -3.05
C LEU A 57 -1.39 11.50 -2.17
N GLU A 58 -2.67 11.12 -2.16
CA GLU A 58 -3.67 11.71 -1.26
C GLU A 58 -3.24 11.53 0.20
N GLN A 59 -2.76 10.33 0.55
CA GLN A 59 -2.29 10.05 1.91
C GLN A 59 -1.10 10.94 2.28
N SER A 60 -0.10 11.06 1.40
CA SER A 60 1.02 11.97 1.63
C SER A 60 0.55 13.43 1.76
N SER A 61 -0.52 13.82 1.06
CA SER A 61 -1.07 15.18 1.16
C SER A 61 -1.84 15.41 2.45
N ARG A 62 -2.65 14.44 2.92
CA ARG A 62 -3.29 14.46 4.25
C ARG A 62 -2.26 14.59 5.38
N GLU A 63 -1.11 13.94 5.20
CA GLU A 63 0.00 14.00 6.15
C GLU A 63 0.81 15.30 6.03
N GLY A 64 0.52 16.16 5.05
CA GLY A 64 1.17 17.45 4.84
C GLY A 64 2.49 17.38 4.08
N GLY A 65 2.86 16.20 3.54
CA GLY A 65 4.14 16.02 2.87
C GLY A 65 4.21 16.58 1.45
N VAL A 66 3.07 16.76 0.80
CA VAL A 66 2.92 17.43 -0.50
C VAL A 66 1.58 18.16 -0.60
N VAL A 67 1.51 19.16 -1.47
CA VAL A 67 0.24 19.71 -1.95
C VAL A 67 -0.15 18.91 -3.20
N LEU A 68 -1.24 18.15 -3.13
CA LEU A 68 -1.69 17.35 -4.27
C LEU A 68 -2.61 18.18 -5.19
N GLN A 69 -2.17 18.40 -6.43
CA GLN A 69 -2.91 19.18 -7.42
C GLN A 69 -3.09 18.39 -8.71
N GLY A 70 -4.30 18.42 -9.28
CA GLY A 70 -4.64 17.89 -10.60
C GLY A 70 -4.74 19.01 -11.63
N GLU A 71 -4.10 18.84 -12.79
CA GLU A 71 -4.32 19.68 -13.97
C GLU A 71 -4.84 18.81 -15.11
N GLY A 72 -5.83 19.29 -15.86
CA GLY A 72 -6.47 18.45 -16.85
C GLY A 72 -7.51 19.15 -17.69
N VAL A 73 -8.41 18.34 -18.25
CA VAL A 73 -9.57 18.78 -19.03
C VAL A 73 -10.82 18.02 -18.61
N TRP A 74 -11.92 18.76 -18.48
CA TRP A 74 -13.28 18.25 -18.54
C TRP A 74 -13.70 18.18 -20.01
N MET A 75 -14.38 17.11 -20.41
CA MET A 75 -15.04 17.07 -21.70
C MET A 75 -16.51 17.48 -21.49
N HIS A 76 -16.99 18.43 -22.29
CA HIS A 76 -18.38 18.87 -22.27
C HIS A 76 -18.90 18.89 -23.70
N ASP A 77 -19.77 17.92 -24.04
CA ASP A 77 -20.27 17.73 -25.41
C ASP A 77 -19.12 17.66 -26.45
N GLY A 78 -18.03 16.99 -26.09
CA GLY A 78 -16.82 16.86 -26.91
C GLY A 78 -15.90 18.09 -26.92
N ASN A 79 -16.22 19.17 -26.20
CA ASN A 79 -15.37 20.35 -26.08
C ASN A 79 -14.53 20.30 -24.79
N PRO A 80 -13.20 20.45 -24.88
CA PRO A 80 -12.34 20.45 -23.71
C PRO A 80 -12.44 21.76 -22.92
N VAL A 81 -12.65 21.67 -21.62
CA VAL A 81 -12.65 22.79 -20.66
C VAL A 81 -11.58 22.52 -19.60
N SER A 82 -10.75 23.52 -19.29
CA SER A 82 -9.64 23.35 -18.33
C SER A 82 -10.13 22.91 -16.94
N ALA A 83 -9.49 21.87 -16.41
CA ALA A 83 -9.69 21.37 -15.06
C ALA A 83 -8.47 21.71 -14.20
N ALA A 84 -8.72 22.29 -13.03
CA ALA A 84 -7.69 22.60 -12.03
C ALA A 84 -8.21 22.17 -10.66
N LEU A 85 -7.64 21.10 -10.09
CA LEU A 85 -8.11 20.48 -8.86
C LEU A 85 -7.03 20.58 -7.77
N GLU A 86 -7.43 20.78 -6.53
CA GLU A 86 -6.56 20.66 -5.35
C GLU A 86 -7.22 19.76 -4.31
N PHE A 87 -6.44 18.84 -3.75
CA PHE A 87 -6.94 17.95 -2.71
C PHE A 87 -6.89 18.64 -1.34
N ASP A 88 -8.04 18.73 -0.67
CA ASP A 88 -8.18 19.43 0.63
C ASP A 88 -8.01 18.52 1.85
N GLY A 89 -7.66 17.25 1.61
CA GLY A 89 -7.57 16.19 2.62
C GLY A 89 -8.74 15.22 2.59
N GLN A 90 -9.86 15.59 1.96
CA GLN A 90 -11.04 14.73 1.80
C GLN A 90 -11.58 14.73 0.37
N HIS A 91 -11.60 15.89 -0.29
CA HIS A 91 -12.15 16.09 -1.61
C HIS A 91 -11.15 16.81 -2.51
N TYR A 92 -11.42 16.78 -3.82
CA TYR A 92 -10.76 17.60 -4.82
C TYR A 92 -11.59 18.84 -5.09
N ALA A 93 -11.15 19.99 -4.57
CA ALA A 93 -11.75 21.29 -4.83
C ALA A 93 -11.35 21.81 -6.21
N ASP A 94 -12.33 22.28 -6.99
CA ASP A 94 -12.11 22.93 -8.28
C ASP A 94 -11.61 24.37 -8.05
N ARG A 95 -10.36 24.62 -8.44
CA ARG A 95 -9.73 25.94 -8.33
C ARG A 95 -10.25 26.94 -9.35
N ASN A 96 -10.83 26.47 -10.46
CA ASN A 96 -11.47 27.35 -11.46
C ASN A 96 -12.91 27.71 -11.04
N HIS A 97 -13.56 26.85 -10.25
CA HIS A 97 -14.95 27.03 -9.80
C HIS A 97 -15.10 26.81 -8.28
N PRO A 98 -14.82 27.83 -7.45
CA PRO A 98 -14.90 27.71 -6.00
C PRO A 98 -16.26 27.18 -5.51
N GLY A 99 -16.23 26.21 -4.61
CA GLY A 99 -17.43 25.54 -4.06
C GLY A 99 -17.85 24.28 -4.80
N ARG A 100 -17.21 23.96 -5.94
CA ARG A 100 -17.37 22.66 -6.61
C ARG A 100 -16.29 21.70 -6.14
N ASN A 101 -16.69 20.60 -5.53
CA ASN A 101 -15.79 19.58 -4.99
C ASN A 101 -16.12 18.21 -5.59
N TYR A 102 -15.11 17.35 -5.71
CA TYR A 102 -15.26 15.99 -6.20
C TYR A 102 -14.65 14.98 -5.23
N GLU A 103 -15.32 13.85 -5.04
CA GLU A 103 -14.73 12.67 -4.43
C GLU A 103 -13.88 11.92 -5.46
N LEU A 104 -12.85 11.18 -5.00
CA LEU A 104 -12.02 10.36 -5.88
C LEU A 104 -12.87 9.44 -6.77
N GLN A 105 -13.88 8.77 -6.19
CA GLN A 105 -14.74 7.86 -6.94
C GLN A 105 -15.51 8.55 -8.07
N GLN A 106 -15.90 9.82 -7.88
CA GLN A 106 -16.56 10.60 -8.92
C GLN A 106 -15.59 10.92 -10.06
N LEU A 107 -14.35 11.31 -9.75
CA LEU A 107 -13.32 11.56 -10.76
C LEU A 107 -12.97 10.30 -11.54
N VAL A 108 -12.91 9.14 -10.87
CA VAL A 108 -12.71 7.83 -11.50
C VAL A 108 -13.85 7.51 -12.45
N SER A 109 -15.12 7.70 -12.03
CA SER A 109 -16.26 7.47 -12.92
C SER A 109 -16.24 8.40 -14.14
N LEU A 110 -15.97 9.69 -13.95
CA LEU A 110 -15.87 10.65 -15.05
C LEU A 110 -14.73 10.31 -16.02
N ALA A 111 -13.59 9.86 -15.51
CA ALA A 111 -12.48 9.43 -16.36
C ALA A 111 -12.80 8.14 -17.13
N ALA A 112 -13.52 7.20 -16.52
CA ALA A 112 -13.98 5.98 -17.17
C ALA A 112 -14.99 6.24 -18.30
N GLU A 113 -15.76 7.33 -18.19
CA GLU A 113 -16.71 7.78 -19.22
C GLU A 113 -16.03 8.66 -20.29
N GLY A 114 -14.74 8.96 -20.16
CA GLY A 114 -14.03 9.87 -21.06
C GLY A 114 -14.37 11.35 -20.84
N GLU A 115 -15.13 11.67 -19.78
CA GLU A 115 -15.60 13.02 -19.42
C GLU A 115 -14.54 13.82 -18.64
N PHE A 116 -13.48 13.16 -18.16
CA PHE A 116 -12.38 13.79 -17.44
C PHE A 116 -11.03 13.15 -17.77
N ILE A 117 -10.02 13.99 -17.99
CA ILE A 117 -8.61 13.57 -18.04
C ILE A 117 -7.83 14.51 -17.13
N GLY A 118 -7.16 13.98 -16.12
CA GLY A 118 -6.42 14.79 -15.14
C GLY A 118 -5.09 14.18 -14.73
N THR A 119 -4.04 14.98 -14.71
CA THR A 119 -2.72 14.59 -14.17
C THR A 119 -2.53 15.20 -12.79
N PHE A 120 -2.52 14.35 -11.78
CA PHE A 120 -2.29 14.70 -10.39
C PHE A 120 -0.80 14.68 -10.08
N THR A 121 -0.31 15.71 -9.42
CA THR A 121 1.11 15.92 -9.10
C THR A 121 1.26 16.27 -7.62
N GLY A 122 2.16 15.58 -6.91
CA GLY A 122 2.60 15.99 -5.59
C GLY A 122 3.53 17.20 -5.68
N ARG A 123 3.06 18.38 -5.28
CA ARG A 123 3.84 19.63 -5.30
C ARG A 123 4.42 19.96 -3.92
N LEU A 124 5.39 20.88 -3.92
CA LEU A 124 5.94 21.44 -2.68
C LEU A 124 4.85 22.20 -1.92
N GLY A 125 5.01 22.23 -0.60
CA GLY A 125 4.29 23.19 0.24
C GLY A 125 4.74 24.63 -0.01
N GLN A 126 4.00 25.57 0.55
CA GLN A 126 4.20 27.00 0.32
C GLN A 126 5.41 27.58 1.07
N ASN A 127 5.84 26.93 2.16
CA ASN A 127 6.88 27.41 3.06
C ASN A 127 8.24 26.79 2.70
N VAL A 128 8.71 27.06 1.48
CA VAL A 128 10.01 26.60 0.96
C VAL A 128 10.82 27.78 0.43
N GLY A 129 12.10 27.86 0.78
CA GLY A 129 13.04 28.83 0.21
C GLY A 129 13.90 29.55 1.26
N LEU A 130 14.47 30.70 0.90
CA LEU A 130 15.41 31.45 1.75
C LEU A 130 14.83 31.79 3.14
N ASN A 131 13.55 32.16 3.19
CA ASN A 131 12.85 32.55 4.43
C ASN A 131 12.33 31.34 5.21
N TYR A 132 12.36 30.15 4.61
CA TYR A 132 11.90 28.89 5.19
C TYR A 132 13.00 27.85 5.03
N ALA A 133 14.07 28.07 5.79
CA ALA A 133 15.24 27.20 5.77
C ALA A 133 14.84 25.76 6.14
N GLN A 134 15.50 24.79 5.50
CA GLN A 134 15.30 23.38 5.81
C GLN A 134 15.64 23.12 7.29
N PRO A 135 14.76 22.44 8.05
CA PRO A 135 15.11 22.01 9.39
C PRO A 135 16.23 20.97 9.33
N ALA A 136 17.04 20.88 10.38
CA ALA A 136 18.05 19.83 10.50
C ALA A 136 18.09 19.31 11.94
N ILE A 137 18.37 18.02 12.09
CA ILE A 137 18.46 17.33 13.38
C ILE A 137 19.70 16.44 13.44
N TRP A 138 20.33 16.35 14.60
CA TRP A 138 21.52 15.54 14.83
C TRP A 138 21.64 15.12 16.31
N THR A 139 22.60 14.25 16.60
CA THR A 139 22.85 13.77 17.96
C THR A 139 23.19 14.94 18.88
N SER A 140 22.89 14.79 20.17
CA SER A 140 23.07 15.90 21.12
C SER A 140 24.53 16.41 21.15
N GLY A 141 24.69 17.73 21.03
CA GLY A 141 25.99 18.40 21.08
C GLY A 141 26.33 19.18 19.81
N ARG A 142 27.57 19.68 19.73
CA ARG A 142 28.07 20.50 18.61
C ARG A 142 28.43 19.65 17.40
N ILE A 143 27.70 19.79 16.30
CA ILE A 143 27.87 18.97 15.09
C ILE A 143 29.32 18.95 14.58
N GLU A 144 30.00 20.10 14.58
CA GLU A 144 31.39 20.27 14.12
C GLU A 144 32.45 19.72 15.08
N ARG A 145 32.06 19.36 16.31
CA ARG A 145 32.96 18.77 17.31
C ARG A 145 32.74 17.28 17.51
N GLN A 146 31.67 16.72 16.94
CA GLN A 146 31.38 15.31 17.07
C GLN A 146 32.47 14.47 16.40
N ARG A 147 32.94 13.45 17.13
CA ARG A 147 33.96 12.50 16.69
C ARG A 147 33.58 11.11 17.21
N GLY A 148 33.94 10.08 16.45
CA GLY A 148 33.69 8.70 16.85
C GLY A 148 32.23 8.24 16.68
N PRO A 149 31.87 7.09 17.27
CA PRO A 149 30.53 6.52 17.15
C PRO A 149 29.46 7.48 17.65
N GLN A 150 28.40 7.63 16.86
CA GLN A 150 27.24 8.42 17.25
C GLN A 150 26.38 7.67 18.25
N VAL A 151 25.93 8.35 19.30
CA VAL A 151 25.03 7.80 20.31
C VAL A 151 23.61 8.25 19.96
N PHE A 152 22.82 7.33 19.46
CA PHE A 152 21.42 7.57 19.12
C PHE A 152 20.51 7.34 20.33
N PRO A 153 19.38 8.06 20.43
CA PRO A 153 18.41 7.83 21.49
C PRO A 153 17.84 6.40 21.46
N THR A 154 17.65 5.83 22.63
CA THR A 154 16.92 4.57 22.82
C THR A 154 15.71 4.86 23.71
N LEU A 155 14.53 4.52 23.21
CA LEU A 155 13.23 4.73 23.84
C LEU A 155 12.76 3.39 24.38
N THR A 156 11.90 3.45 25.39
CA THR A 156 11.20 2.26 25.89
C THR A 156 9.71 2.42 25.64
N LEU A 157 8.96 1.33 25.59
CA LEU A 157 7.50 1.37 25.34
C LEU A 157 6.73 2.18 26.39
N ASP A 158 7.26 2.34 27.60
CA ASP A 158 6.74 3.20 28.67
C ASP A 158 7.22 4.66 28.56
N LYS A 159 8.30 4.94 27.82
CA LYS A 159 8.89 6.27 27.66
C LYS A 159 9.31 6.55 26.22
N LEU A 160 8.35 6.98 25.42
CA LEU A 160 8.56 7.36 24.02
C LEU A 160 9.05 8.82 23.86
N SER A 161 10.11 9.18 24.59
CA SER A 161 10.68 10.53 24.53
C SER A 161 12.17 10.48 24.22
N MET A 162 12.60 11.35 23.30
CA MET A 162 13.98 11.49 22.89
C MET A 162 14.39 12.95 22.82
N THR A 163 15.69 13.20 23.02
CA THR A 163 16.29 14.51 22.90
C THR A 163 17.42 14.49 21.89
N MET A 164 17.42 15.48 21.02
CA MET A 164 18.41 15.67 19.97
C MET A 164 18.74 17.16 19.84
N SER A 165 19.77 17.47 19.07
CA SER A 165 20.05 18.84 18.64
C SER A 165 19.38 19.10 17.30
N GLY A 166 18.99 20.33 17.04
CA GLY A 166 18.39 20.71 15.77
C GLY A 166 18.53 22.19 15.47
N ARG A 167 18.05 22.62 14.31
CA ARG A 167 17.95 24.03 13.93
C ARG A 167 16.86 24.25 12.91
N HIS A 168 16.40 25.50 12.82
CA HIS A 168 15.35 25.93 11.90
C HIS A 168 14.03 25.14 12.04
N ILE A 169 13.77 24.58 13.23
CA ILE A 169 12.52 23.88 13.54
C ILE A 169 11.53 24.88 14.13
N LEU A 170 10.32 24.89 13.58
CA LEU A 170 9.22 25.73 14.06
C LEU A 170 8.46 25.04 15.20
N GLU A 171 7.78 25.82 16.04
CA GLU A 171 7.07 25.30 17.23
C GLU A 171 5.93 24.34 16.87
N ASP A 172 5.34 24.51 15.69
CA ASP A 172 4.24 23.73 15.13
C ASP A 172 4.71 22.61 14.18
N ALA A 173 6.02 22.36 14.10
CA ALA A 173 6.57 21.29 13.30
C ALA A 173 5.98 19.91 13.67
N HIS A 174 5.81 19.07 12.66
CA HIS A 174 5.27 17.73 12.77
C HIS A 174 6.38 16.70 12.90
N VAL A 175 6.05 15.59 13.57
CA VAL A 175 6.95 14.45 13.72
C VAL A 175 6.59 13.41 12.68
N ILE A 176 7.59 12.99 11.92
CA ILE A 176 7.49 11.90 10.95
C ILE A 176 8.32 10.75 11.47
N ILE A 177 7.74 9.55 11.55
CA ILE A 177 8.44 8.34 11.94
C ILE A 177 8.28 7.31 10.82
N ASN A 178 9.39 6.78 10.31
CA ASN A 178 9.41 5.83 9.19
C ASN A 178 8.54 6.29 8.00
N GLY A 179 8.67 7.56 7.63
CA GLY A 179 7.92 8.17 6.51
C GLY A 179 6.44 8.46 6.77
N ARG A 180 5.94 8.27 8.00
CA ARG A 180 4.54 8.56 8.38
C ARG A 180 4.44 9.68 9.40
N LYS A 181 3.54 10.63 9.19
CA LYS A 181 3.20 11.62 10.23
C LYS A 181 2.58 10.93 11.43
N VAL A 182 3.13 11.20 12.61
CA VAL A 182 2.66 10.61 13.87
C VAL A 182 2.27 11.67 14.89
N PRO A 183 1.31 11.37 15.79
CA PRO A 183 1.01 12.25 16.91
C PRO A 183 2.21 12.35 17.87
N GLY A 184 2.74 13.56 18.01
CA GLY A 184 3.88 13.85 18.89
C GLY A 184 3.86 15.29 19.36
N LYS A 185 4.60 15.58 20.43
CA LYS A 185 4.83 16.94 20.94
C LYS A 185 6.31 17.28 20.81
N LEU A 186 6.57 18.51 20.39
CA LEU A 186 7.91 19.10 20.38
C LEU A 186 8.06 20.07 21.55
N ARG A 187 9.24 20.03 22.18
CA ARG A 187 9.71 21.08 23.07
C ARG A 187 11.04 21.58 22.53
N LEU A 188 11.07 22.86 22.18
CA LEU A 188 12.24 23.53 21.62
C LEU A 188 12.85 24.45 22.69
N GLU A 189 14.14 24.29 22.94
CA GLU A 189 14.91 25.12 23.87
C GLU A 189 16.13 25.69 23.14
N LYS A 190 16.65 26.85 23.55
CA LYS A 190 17.92 27.35 23.01
C LYS A 190 19.05 26.38 23.37
N ALA A 191 19.97 26.13 22.45
CA ALA A 191 21.17 25.34 22.76
C ALA A 191 22.06 26.07 23.79
N GLU A 192 22.31 25.44 24.94
CA GLU A 192 23.00 26.08 26.08
C GLU A 192 24.54 25.98 26.06
N HIS A 193 25.16 25.57 24.94
CA HIS A 193 26.62 25.40 24.87
C HIS A 193 27.37 26.58 24.24
N ARG A 194 28.56 26.89 24.78
CA ARG A 194 29.43 27.97 24.29
C ARG A 194 29.73 27.81 22.79
N GLY A 195 29.33 28.80 21.99
CA GLY A 195 29.52 28.83 20.53
C GLY A 195 28.42 28.14 19.71
N ALA A 196 27.25 27.86 20.29
CA ALA A 196 26.05 27.53 19.52
C ALA A 196 25.67 28.69 18.59
N ALA A 197 25.19 28.38 17.38
CA ALA A 197 24.54 29.40 16.57
C ALA A 197 23.24 29.85 17.25
N SER A 198 22.79 31.07 16.99
CA SER A 198 21.56 31.62 17.60
C SER A 198 20.29 30.82 17.25
N PHE A 199 20.34 30.07 16.15
CA PHE A 199 19.27 29.21 15.64
C PHE A 199 19.44 27.73 16.03
N ASP A 200 20.49 27.38 16.78
CA ASP A 200 20.64 26.02 17.30
C ASP A 200 19.69 25.80 18.49
N GLN A 201 18.98 24.67 18.42
CA GLN A 201 17.93 24.28 19.33
C GLN A 201 18.27 22.93 19.97
N LYS A 202 17.92 22.78 21.24
CA LYS A 202 17.73 21.48 21.87
C LYS A 202 16.28 21.07 21.64
N VAL A 203 16.09 19.93 21.02
CA VAL A 203 14.80 19.45 20.52
C VAL A 203 14.42 18.21 21.31
N THR A 204 13.32 18.27 22.04
CA THR A 204 12.75 17.09 22.70
C THR A 204 11.47 16.69 21.99
N VAL A 205 11.46 15.46 21.48
CA VAL A 205 10.31 14.83 20.84
C VAL A 205 9.68 13.89 21.84
N THR A 206 8.37 14.00 22.05
CA THR A 206 7.60 13.04 22.84
C THR A 206 6.49 12.46 21.97
N LEU A 207 6.60 11.19 21.61
CA LEU A 207 5.61 10.50 20.80
C LEU A 207 4.43 10.05 21.67
N GLN A 208 3.21 10.14 21.15
CA GLN A 208 2.04 9.55 21.81
C GLN A 208 1.97 8.03 21.55
N SER A 209 2.43 7.63 20.36
CA SER A 209 2.54 6.26 19.88
C SER A 209 3.61 6.16 18.80
N LEU A 210 4.19 4.98 18.64
CA LEU A 210 4.95 4.65 17.43
C LEU A 210 3.98 4.39 16.28
N PRO A 211 4.35 4.64 15.01
CA PRO A 211 3.61 4.14 13.86
C PRO A 211 3.89 2.64 13.79
N LEU A 212 3.17 1.92 14.62
CA LEU A 212 3.15 0.48 14.59
C LEU A 212 2.51 0.13 13.25
N GLY A 213 3.32 -0.35 12.30
CA GLY A 213 2.83 -0.82 11.01
C GLY A 213 1.68 -1.80 11.19
N LYS A 214 0.92 -2.05 10.14
CA LYS A 214 -0.08 -3.10 10.18
C LYS A 214 0.63 -4.46 10.25
N LEU A 215 0.25 -5.29 11.23
CA LEU A 215 0.66 -6.69 11.21
C LEU A 215 -0.27 -7.41 10.24
N GLU A 216 0.31 -7.90 9.15
CA GLU A 216 -0.40 -8.74 8.19
C GLU A 216 -0.40 -10.20 8.64
N THR A 217 -1.49 -10.89 8.39
CA THR A 217 -1.65 -12.33 8.52
C THR A 217 -2.24 -12.84 7.22
N LYS A 218 -1.48 -13.68 6.50
CA LYS A 218 -2.02 -14.37 5.32
C LYS A 218 -2.98 -15.46 5.81
N LEU A 219 -4.28 -15.18 5.68
CA LEU A 219 -5.35 -16.16 5.92
C LEU A 219 -5.39 -17.20 4.79
N VAL A 220 -5.09 -16.77 3.57
CA VAL A 220 -4.86 -17.61 2.40
C VAL A 220 -3.57 -17.12 1.74
N SER A 221 -2.60 -18.01 1.58
CA SER A 221 -1.37 -17.72 0.83
C SER A 221 -1.49 -18.24 -0.60
N ALA A 222 -0.78 -17.63 -1.54
CA ALA A 222 -0.58 -18.24 -2.84
C ALA A 222 0.19 -19.57 -2.71
N GLY A 223 -0.15 -20.56 -3.54
CA GLY A 223 0.37 -21.93 -3.44
C GLY A 223 -0.19 -22.75 -2.28
N VAL A 224 -1.29 -22.32 -1.64
CA VAL A 224 -1.93 -23.11 -0.58
C VAL A 224 -2.76 -24.25 -1.16
N ALA A 225 -2.89 -25.34 -0.41
CA ALA A 225 -3.77 -26.46 -0.77
C ALA A 225 -5.23 -26.02 -0.98
N ALA A 226 -5.87 -26.59 -2.00
CA ALA A 226 -7.24 -26.27 -2.40
C ALA A 226 -7.90 -27.42 -3.17
N HIS A 227 -9.23 -27.38 -3.26
CA HIS A 227 -10.01 -28.26 -4.13
C HIS A 227 -10.45 -27.51 -5.38
N GLY A 228 -10.38 -28.19 -6.53
CA GLY A 228 -10.79 -27.68 -7.84
C GLY A 228 -11.80 -28.59 -8.52
N LEU A 229 -12.69 -28.00 -9.31
CA LEU A 229 -13.60 -28.72 -10.20
C LEU A 229 -13.77 -27.94 -11.50
N VAL A 230 -13.54 -28.58 -12.64
CA VAL A 230 -14.05 -28.10 -13.93
C VAL A 230 -15.48 -28.65 -14.08
N PRO A 231 -16.52 -27.80 -13.91
CA PRO A 231 -17.90 -28.27 -13.83
C PRO A 231 -18.38 -28.86 -15.16
N LYS A 232 -19.18 -29.93 -15.16
CA LYS A 232 -19.72 -30.52 -16.41
C LYS A 232 -21.14 -30.06 -16.74
N ASP A 233 -21.83 -29.50 -15.75
CA ASP A 233 -23.19 -28.99 -15.85
C ASP A 233 -23.45 -27.95 -14.73
N GLY A 234 -24.68 -27.43 -14.69
CA GLY A 234 -25.11 -26.42 -13.72
C GLY A 234 -25.71 -26.97 -12.42
N SER A 235 -25.61 -28.27 -12.14
CA SER A 235 -26.29 -28.91 -11.01
C SER A 235 -25.89 -28.35 -9.63
N LEU A 236 -24.64 -27.90 -9.48
CA LEU A 236 -24.12 -27.32 -8.25
C LEU A 236 -24.71 -25.94 -7.92
N GLY A 237 -25.29 -25.25 -8.91
CA GLY A 237 -25.86 -23.92 -8.76
C GLY A 237 -24.94 -22.93 -8.02
N THR A 238 -25.33 -22.54 -6.81
CA THR A 238 -24.55 -21.63 -5.95
C THR A 238 -24.13 -22.26 -4.62
N GLU A 239 -24.47 -23.53 -4.39
CA GLU A 239 -24.26 -24.22 -3.12
C GLU A 239 -22.78 -24.42 -2.82
N TRP A 240 -21.98 -24.70 -3.86
CA TRP A 240 -20.53 -24.87 -3.78
C TRP A 240 -19.76 -23.66 -3.24
N ARG A 241 -20.39 -22.50 -3.11
CA ARG A 241 -19.76 -21.29 -2.55
C ARG A 241 -19.88 -21.22 -1.03
N GLN A 242 -20.76 -22.04 -0.45
CA GLN A 242 -21.07 -22.03 0.98
C GLN A 242 -20.04 -22.81 1.78
N LEU A 243 -19.84 -22.43 3.05
CA LEU A 243 -18.90 -23.10 3.95
C LEU A 243 -19.16 -24.61 4.05
N GLY A 244 -20.41 -25.01 4.26
CA GLY A 244 -20.81 -26.40 4.50
C GLY A 244 -20.97 -27.28 3.25
N PHE A 245 -20.51 -26.84 2.09
CA PHE A 245 -20.52 -27.69 0.89
C PHE A 245 -19.42 -28.75 0.97
N ASP A 246 -19.77 -29.99 0.66
CA ASP A 246 -18.82 -31.11 0.60
C ASP A 246 -18.15 -31.15 -0.78
N ASP A 247 -16.85 -30.85 -0.80
CA ASP A 247 -16.00 -30.88 -2.00
C ASP A 247 -15.03 -32.06 -2.00
N SER A 248 -15.27 -33.10 -1.20
CA SER A 248 -14.37 -34.27 -1.11
C SER A 248 -14.21 -35.04 -2.42
N ASP A 249 -15.18 -34.95 -3.33
CA ASP A 249 -15.12 -35.56 -4.67
C ASP A 249 -14.38 -34.68 -5.71
N TRP A 250 -13.97 -33.46 -5.34
CA TRP A 250 -13.24 -32.56 -6.21
C TRP A 250 -11.76 -32.94 -6.24
N PHE A 251 -11.05 -32.58 -7.30
CA PHE A 251 -9.62 -32.88 -7.35
C PHE A 251 -8.87 -31.94 -6.40
N PHE A 252 -7.84 -32.50 -5.77
CA PHE A 252 -6.96 -31.76 -4.86
C PHE A 252 -5.77 -31.18 -5.63
N GLY A 253 -5.38 -29.96 -5.27
CA GLY A 253 -4.21 -29.26 -5.82
C GLY A 253 -3.73 -28.13 -4.92
N HIS A 254 -2.89 -27.25 -5.46
CA HIS A 254 -2.46 -26.01 -4.82
C HIS A 254 -2.90 -24.80 -5.66
N THR A 255 -3.15 -23.66 -5.02
CA THR A 255 -3.57 -22.43 -5.71
C THR A 255 -2.50 -21.94 -6.70
N GLY A 256 -2.94 -21.37 -7.82
CA GLY A 256 -2.17 -21.41 -9.07
C GLY A 256 -2.80 -22.42 -10.04
N PHE A 257 -4.14 -22.43 -10.11
CA PHE A 257 -4.89 -23.26 -11.03
C PHE A 257 -4.83 -22.61 -12.40
N GLY A 258 -4.24 -23.28 -13.39
CA GLY A 258 -3.89 -22.62 -14.64
C GLY A 258 -3.36 -23.55 -15.71
N TYR A 259 -3.04 -22.98 -16.87
CA TYR A 259 -2.21 -23.60 -17.90
C TYR A 259 -1.49 -22.50 -18.69
N GLU A 260 -0.38 -22.84 -19.35
CA GLU A 260 0.40 -21.92 -20.18
C GLU A 260 1.01 -22.72 -21.34
N LYS A 261 0.63 -22.39 -22.58
CA LYS A 261 1.06 -23.09 -23.80
C LYS A 261 2.25 -22.40 -24.48
N GLY A 262 2.65 -21.22 -24.02
CA GLY A 262 3.73 -20.40 -24.53
C GLY A 262 4.76 -20.03 -23.45
N GLU A 263 5.31 -18.81 -23.55
CA GLU A 263 6.15 -18.22 -22.51
C GLU A 263 5.31 -17.25 -21.69
N GLY A 264 5.46 -17.30 -20.36
CA GLY A 264 4.64 -16.48 -19.47
C GLY A 264 4.81 -16.91 -18.03
N TYR A 265 3.69 -17.10 -17.35
CA TYR A 265 3.63 -17.35 -15.91
C TYR A 265 3.64 -18.84 -15.52
N GLY A 266 4.23 -19.70 -16.35
CA GLY A 266 4.27 -21.15 -16.10
C GLY A 266 4.78 -21.53 -14.70
N ASP A 267 5.76 -20.79 -14.17
CA ASP A 267 6.30 -21.01 -12.81
C ASP A 267 5.30 -20.72 -11.68
N MET A 268 4.18 -20.04 -11.96
CA MET A 268 3.11 -19.76 -11.00
C MET A 268 2.00 -20.80 -11.01
N ILE A 269 2.02 -21.74 -11.96
CA ILE A 269 1.00 -22.78 -12.11
C ILE A 269 1.41 -23.96 -11.24
N GLU A 270 0.64 -24.17 -10.18
CA GLU A 270 0.85 -25.27 -9.24
C GLU A 270 -0.19 -26.40 -9.42
N THR A 271 -1.30 -26.09 -10.10
CA THR A 271 -2.29 -27.08 -10.54
C THR A 271 -2.62 -26.87 -12.01
N ASP A 272 -2.14 -27.78 -12.85
CA ASP A 272 -2.35 -27.74 -14.29
C ASP A 272 -3.79 -28.14 -14.65
N LEU A 273 -4.43 -27.31 -15.46
CA LEU A 273 -5.80 -27.47 -15.95
C LEU A 273 -5.90 -27.59 -17.47
N GLU A 274 -4.79 -27.68 -18.20
CA GLU A 274 -4.79 -27.66 -19.67
C GLU A 274 -5.75 -28.70 -20.26
N ASP A 275 -5.59 -29.96 -19.86
CA ASP A 275 -6.44 -31.06 -20.32
C ASP A 275 -7.88 -30.93 -19.81
N ALA A 276 -8.06 -30.48 -18.56
CA ALA A 276 -9.36 -30.43 -17.91
C ALA A 276 -10.26 -29.33 -18.47
N MET A 277 -9.68 -28.20 -18.91
CA MET A 277 -10.37 -27.02 -19.42
C MET A 277 -10.40 -26.94 -20.95
N GLN A 278 -10.00 -28.00 -21.66
CA GLN A 278 -9.98 -28.01 -23.13
C GLN A 278 -11.33 -27.62 -23.76
N ASP A 279 -12.43 -28.12 -23.20
CA ASP A 279 -13.80 -27.86 -23.65
C ASP A 279 -14.62 -27.01 -22.65
N ASN A 280 -13.96 -26.33 -21.71
CA ASN A 280 -14.63 -25.59 -20.64
C ASN A 280 -13.88 -24.33 -20.24
N THR A 281 -14.60 -23.23 -20.06
CA THR A 281 -14.02 -21.94 -19.67
C THR A 281 -14.06 -21.66 -18.18
N SER A 282 -14.47 -22.64 -17.37
CA SER A 282 -14.65 -22.46 -15.94
C SER A 282 -13.85 -23.44 -15.11
N VAL A 283 -13.38 -22.94 -13.98
CA VAL A 283 -13.01 -23.78 -12.83
C VAL A 283 -13.67 -23.22 -11.56
N PHE A 284 -14.20 -24.11 -10.73
CA PHE A 284 -14.61 -23.79 -9.37
C PHE A 284 -13.49 -24.20 -8.42
N ILE A 285 -13.07 -23.28 -7.56
CA ILE A 285 -11.98 -23.49 -6.61
C ILE A 285 -12.52 -23.20 -5.21
N ARG A 286 -12.20 -24.07 -4.25
CA ARG A 286 -12.54 -23.92 -2.84
C ARG A 286 -11.28 -24.03 -1.98
N ILE A 287 -11.06 -23.03 -1.15
CA ILE A 287 -9.88 -22.88 -0.31
C ILE A 287 -10.35 -22.72 1.14
N PRO A 288 -10.23 -23.76 1.98
CA PRO A 288 -10.56 -23.64 3.40
C PRO A 288 -9.49 -22.80 4.11
N PHE A 289 -9.93 -21.97 5.05
CA PHE A 289 -9.02 -21.23 5.94
C PHE A 289 -9.64 -21.04 7.31
N VAL A 290 -8.79 -20.77 8.31
CA VAL A 290 -9.21 -20.63 9.70
C VAL A 290 -8.94 -19.20 10.18
N VAL A 291 -9.89 -18.63 10.90
CA VAL A 291 -9.76 -17.32 11.54
C VAL A 291 -10.04 -17.48 13.02
N GLU A 292 -9.04 -17.34 13.89
CA GLU A 292 -9.24 -17.53 15.34
C GLU A 292 -10.16 -16.47 15.94
N ASN A 293 -9.89 -15.19 15.65
CA ASN A 293 -10.65 -14.06 16.16
C ASN A 293 -10.75 -12.95 15.09
N PRO A 294 -11.84 -12.93 14.29
CA PRO A 294 -12.06 -11.90 13.27
C PRO A 294 -12.00 -10.47 13.82
N SER A 295 -12.52 -10.25 15.03
CA SER A 295 -12.56 -8.93 15.67
C SER A 295 -11.18 -8.42 16.12
N SER A 296 -10.12 -9.22 15.96
CA SER A 296 -8.74 -8.77 16.19
C SER A 296 -8.14 -7.99 15.03
N TYR A 297 -8.77 -8.04 13.85
CA TYR A 297 -8.35 -7.37 12.63
C TYR A 297 -9.12 -6.07 12.41
N ASP A 298 -8.46 -5.10 11.77
CA ASP A 298 -9.04 -3.83 11.34
C ASP A 298 -8.92 -3.61 9.83
N GLY A 299 -8.29 -4.54 9.12
CA GLY A 299 -8.27 -4.57 7.67
C GLY A 299 -8.30 -5.98 7.10
N LEU A 300 -8.80 -6.08 5.87
CA LEU A 300 -8.86 -7.32 5.11
C LEU A 300 -8.67 -6.98 3.64
N GLU A 301 -7.77 -7.68 2.97
CA GLU A 301 -7.49 -7.50 1.55
C GLU A 301 -7.59 -8.84 0.83
N PHE A 302 -8.27 -8.86 -0.31
CA PHE A 302 -8.18 -9.94 -1.27
C PHE A 302 -7.22 -9.54 -2.38
N ARG A 303 -6.18 -10.34 -2.57
CA ARG A 303 -5.15 -10.12 -3.57
C ARG A 303 -5.27 -11.25 -4.59
N ILE A 304 -5.17 -10.98 -5.88
CA ILE A 304 -5.25 -12.04 -6.89
C ILE A 304 -4.38 -11.77 -8.11
N GLN A 305 -3.76 -12.83 -8.60
CA GLN A 305 -3.25 -12.95 -9.96
C GLN A 305 -4.25 -13.81 -10.72
N ALA A 306 -4.88 -13.24 -11.74
CA ALA A 306 -5.90 -13.92 -12.52
C ALA A 306 -5.72 -13.62 -14.00
N ASP A 307 -5.99 -14.63 -14.82
CA ASP A 307 -6.14 -14.53 -16.26
C ASP A 307 -7.21 -15.56 -16.69
N ASP A 308 -8.33 -15.21 -17.30
CA ASP A 308 -8.75 -13.86 -17.74
C ASP A 308 -9.59 -13.12 -16.69
N GLY A 309 -10.47 -13.84 -15.98
CA GLY A 309 -11.48 -13.28 -15.12
C GLY A 309 -11.84 -14.18 -13.95
N PHE A 310 -12.61 -13.64 -13.00
CA PHE A 310 -13.03 -14.40 -11.84
C PHE A 310 -14.25 -13.80 -11.15
N SER A 311 -14.87 -14.62 -10.30
CA SER A 311 -15.81 -14.18 -9.27
C SER A 311 -15.46 -14.86 -7.94
N ALA A 312 -15.07 -14.08 -6.93
CA ALA A 312 -14.64 -14.58 -5.63
C ALA A 312 -15.73 -14.39 -4.56
N TYR A 313 -15.78 -15.33 -3.61
CA TYR A 313 -16.76 -15.38 -2.54
C TYR A 313 -16.12 -15.82 -1.22
N ILE A 314 -16.55 -15.24 -0.11
CA ILE A 314 -16.24 -15.74 1.23
C ILE A 314 -17.54 -16.22 1.86
N ASN A 315 -17.60 -17.49 2.27
CA ASN A 315 -18.78 -18.08 2.91
C ASN A 315 -20.08 -17.81 2.13
N GLY A 316 -20.03 -17.91 0.80
CA GLY A 316 -21.16 -17.66 -0.11
C GLY A 316 -21.41 -16.20 -0.48
N LYS A 317 -20.84 -15.21 0.23
CA LYS A 317 -20.97 -13.79 -0.08
C LYS A 317 -19.93 -13.36 -1.11
N ARG A 318 -20.34 -12.74 -2.21
CA ARG A 318 -19.41 -12.24 -3.24
C ARG A 318 -18.56 -11.11 -2.67
N ILE A 319 -17.24 -11.19 -2.88
CA ILE A 319 -16.27 -10.21 -2.36
C ILE A 319 -15.62 -9.38 -3.46
N ALA A 320 -15.36 -9.96 -4.63
CA ALA A 320 -14.71 -9.29 -5.75
C ALA A 320 -14.99 -10.05 -7.06
N SER A 321 -14.85 -9.37 -8.19
CA SER A 321 -14.94 -9.99 -9.51
C SER A 321 -14.35 -9.09 -10.59
N ARG A 322 -13.72 -9.70 -11.59
CA ARG A 322 -13.22 -9.04 -12.81
C ARG A 322 -13.62 -9.85 -14.03
N ASN A 323 -13.92 -9.17 -15.14
CA ASN A 323 -14.32 -9.78 -16.41
C ASN A 323 -15.49 -10.78 -16.26
N ARG A 324 -16.39 -10.53 -15.30
CA ARG A 324 -17.49 -11.42 -14.96
C ARG A 324 -18.75 -11.04 -15.75
N PRO A 325 -19.39 -11.97 -16.49
CA PRO A 325 -20.61 -11.66 -17.21
C PRO A 325 -21.77 -11.32 -16.27
N ARG A 326 -22.70 -10.49 -16.76
CA ARG A 326 -23.87 -10.05 -15.97
C ARG A 326 -24.66 -11.24 -15.42
N ARG A 327 -24.83 -12.29 -16.20
CA ARG A 327 -25.42 -13.57 -15.79
C ARG A 327 -24.33 -14.63 -15.76
N LEU A 328 -24.10 -15.20 -14.58
CA LEU A 328 -23.07 -16.20 -14.35
C LEU A 328 -23.70 -17.59 -14.38
N SER A 329 -23.29 -18.41 -15.33
CA SER A 329 -23.57 -19.85 -15.50
C SER A 329 -22.32 -20.66 -15.14
N TRP A 330 -22.43 -21.98 -15.01
CA TRP A 330 -21.34 -22.88 -14.66
C TRP A 330 -20.20 -22.89 -15.69
N ASP A 331 -20.50 -22.61 -16.96
CA ASP A 331 -19.63 -22.59 -18.14
C ASP A 331 -19.41 -21.17 -18.69
N SER A 332 -19.58 -20.15 -17.85
CA SER A 332 -19.43 -18.77 -18.29
C SER A 332 -18.01 -18.45 -18.74
N GLN A 333 -17.92 -17.65 -19.79
CA GLN A 333 -16.66 -17.08 -20.27
C GLN A 333 -16.39 -15.75 -19.60
N ALA A 334 -15.11 -15.38 -19.52
CA ALA A 334 -14.72 -14.02 -19.19
C ALA A 334 -15.24 -13.03 -20.26
N THR A 335 -15.66 -11.83 -19.85
CA THR A 335 -16.17 -10.80 -20.77
C THR A 335 -15.09 -10.06 -21.53
N ASP A 336 -13.85 -10.13 -21.04
CA ASP A 336 -12.67 -9.50 -21.61
C ASP A 336 -11.41 -10.30 -21.24
N SER A 337 -10.28 -10.03 -21.90
CA SER A 337 -8.98 -10.62 -21.55
C SER A 337 -8.30 -9.88 -20.40
N SER A 338 -7.31 -10.52 -19.76
CA SER A 338 -6.44 -9.84 -18.80
C SER A 338 -5.26 -9.13 -19.48
N ALA A 339 -4.66 -8.17 -18.78
CA ALA A 339 -3.30 -7.74 -19.07
C ALA A 339 -2.30 -8.77 -18.51
N GLU A 340 -1.07 -8.77 -19.02
CA GLU A 340 0.00 -9.70 -18.64
C GLU A 340 0.16 -9.81 -17.12
N VAL A 341 0.10 -11.03 -16.61
CA VAL A 341 0.26 -11.33 -15.18
C VAL A 341 1.74 -11.41 -14.82
N LEU A 342 2.18 -10.56 -13.89
CA LEU A 342 3.54 -10.55 -13.35
C LEU A 342 3.59 -11.19 -11.96
N ALA A 343 4.65 -11.96 -11.69
CA ALA A 343 4.77 -12.77 -10.48
C ALA A 343 4.80 -11.96 -9.16
N ASP A 344 5.30 -10.73 -9.20
CA ASP A 344 5.39 -9.81 -8.07
C ASP A 344 4.20 -8.83 -7.97
N ARG A 345 3.22 -8.95 -8.89
CA ARG A 345 2.09 -8.02 -8.99
C ARG A 345 0.76 -8.73 -8.73
N PHE A 346 0.11 -8.34 -7.63
CA PHE A 346 -1.26 -8.74 -7.32
C PHE A 346 -2.23 -7.57 -7.58
N GLU A 347 -3.38 -7.88 -8.17
CA GLU A 347 -4.53 -6.99 -8.08
C GLU A 347 -5.10 -7.07 -6.67
N THR A 348 -5.38 -5.92 -6.05
CA THR A 348 -5.78 -5.86 -4.62
C THR A 348 -7.15 -5.21 -4.46
N TYR A 349 -7.98 -5.82 -3.62
CA TYR A 349 -9.32 -5.37 -3.26
C TYR A 349 -9.40 -5.17 -1.74
N ASP A 350 -9.73 -3.96 -1.29
CA ASP A 350 -10.02 -3.69 0.13
C ASP A 350 -11.39 -4.26 0.52
N LEU A 351 -11.36 -5.23 1.43
CA LEU A 351 -12.51 -5.93 1.98
C LEU A 351 -12.68 -5.64 3.48
N SER A 352 -12.08 -4.58 4.02
CA SER A 352 -12.13 -4.26 5.45
C SER A 352 -13.58 -4.11 5.95
N HIS A 353 -14.48 -3.63 5.10
CA HIS A 353 -15.93 -3.55 5.36
C HIS A 353 -16.65 -4.92 5.47
N LEU A 354 -15.97 -6.02 5.13
CA LEU A 354 -16.47 -7.40 5.18
C LEU A 354 -15.87 -8.23 6.31
N LEU A 355 -15.08 -7.63 7.21
CA LEU A 355 -14.52 -8.33 8.38
C LEU A 355 -15.60 -9.06 9.20
N ASP A 356 -16.78 -8.45 9.37
CA ASP A 356 -17.92 -9.06 10.07
C ASP A 356 -18.54 -10.27 9.33
N SER A 357 -18.16 -10.51 8.07
CA SER A 357 -18.58 -11.69 7.30
C SER A 357 -17.67 -12.91 7.53
N LEU A 358 -16.52 -12.72 8.19
CA LEU A 358 -15.65 -13.81 8.64
C LEU A 358 -16.22 -14.45 9.91
N LYS A 359 -16.15 -15.77 9.98
CA LYS A 359 -16.56 -16.53 11.16
C LYS A 359 -15.33 -16.86 12.01
N PRO A 360 -15.42 -16.84 13.35
CA PRO A 360 -14.44 -17.53 14.18
C PRO A 360 -14.41 -19.03 13.81
N GLY A 361 -13.21 -19.59 13.61
CA GLY A 361 -13.01 -20.95 13.12
C GLY A 361 -12.97 -21.03 11.59
N GLU A 362 -13.62 -22.05 11.04
CA GLU A 362 -13.56 -22.38 9.62
C GLU A 362 -14.30 -21.37 8.74
N ASN A 363 -13.68 -21.05 7.61
CA ASN A 363 -14.19 -20.23 6.54
C ASN A 363 -13.80 -20.86 5.21
N VAL A 364 -14.47 -20.46 4.13
CA VAL A 364 -14.10 -20.87 2.77
C VAL A 364 -13.99 -19.65 1.86
N LEU A 365 -12.90 -19.58 1.12
CA LEU A 365 -12.75 -18.73 -0.06
C LEU A 365 -13.10 -19.58 -1.28
N ALA A 366 -14.15 -19.21 -1.98
CA ALA A 366 -14.62 -19.88 -3.18
C ALA A 366 -14.42 -18.96 -4.38
N ILE A 367 -13.85 -19.47 -5.47
CA ILE A 367 -13.57 -18.69 -6.68
C ILE A 367 -14.11 -19.43 -7.89
N HIS A 368 -14.87 -18.70 -8.72
CA HIS A 368 -15.21 -19.14 -10.06
C HIS A 368 -14.21 -18.47 -11.00
N GLY A 369 -13.21 -19.22 -11.45
CA GLY A 369 -12.27 -18.79 -12.48
C GLY A 369 -12.93 -18.82 -13.85
N LEU A 370 -12.72 -17.77 -14.64
CA LEU A 370 -13.35 -17.55 -15.94
C LEU A 370 -12.25 -17.35 -16.98
N ASN A 371 -12.19 -18.24 -17.94
CA ASN A 371 -11.37 -18.14 -19.12
C ASN A 371 -12.21 -17.55 -20.27
N ARG A 372 -11.59 -16.89 -21.24
CA ARG A 372 -12.25 -16.35 -22.42
C ARG A 372 -12.66 -17.41 -23.45
N GLY A 373 -12.01 -18.59 -23.52
CA GLY A 373 -12.40 -19.63 -24.49
C GLY A 373 -11.39 -20.75 -24.75
N GLY A 374 -11.84 -21.83 -25.41
CA GLY A 374 -11.03 -23.04 -25.71
C GLY A 374 -9.86 -22.87 -26.70
N ILE A 375 -9.61 -21.64 -27.18
CA ILE A 375 -8.40 -21.26 -27.94
C ILE A 375 -7.45 -20.39 -27.12
N SER A 376 -7.74 -20.13 -25.84
CA SER A 376 -6.79 -19.41 -25.00
C SER A 376 -5.48 -20.20 -24.87
N SER A 377 -4.38 -19.48 -25.00
CA SER A 377 -3.01 -19.97 -24.76
C SER A 377 -2.77 -20.25 -23.29
N ASP A 378 -3.48 -19.55 -22.41
CA ASP A 378 -3.10 -19.41 -21.02
C ASP A 378 -4.32 -19.13 -20.12
N PHE A 379 -4.19 -19.46 -18.84
CA PHE A 379 -5.18 -19.26 -17.79
C PHE A 379 -4.51 -19.31 -16.43
N LEU A 380 -4.92 -18.48 -15.47
CA LEU A 380 -4.41 -18.51 -14.11
C LEU A 380 -5.45 -18.04 -13.09
N ILE A 381 -5.54 -18.73 -11.96
CA ILE A 381 -6.21 -18.25 -10.74
C ILE A 381 -5.33 -18.53 -9.52
N ARG A 382 -4.75 -17.47 -8.97
CA ARG A 382 -3.83 -17.52 -7.83
C ARG A 382 -4.14 -16.41 -6.81
N PRO A 383 -4.99 -16.68 -5.81
CA PRO A 383 -5.41 -15.71 -4.80
C PRO A 383 -4.51 -15.69 -3.55
N GLU A 384 -4.56 -14.57 -2.83
CA GLU A 384 -4.25 -14.45 -1.41
C GLU A 384 -5.41 -13.74 -0.68
N LEU A 385 -5.52 -14.01 0.62
CA LEU A 385 -6.40 -13.28 1.52
C LEU A 385 -5.58 -12.85 2.73
N VAL A 386 -5.48 -11.55 2.96
CA VAL A 386 -4.58 -10.97 3.96
C VAL A 386 -5.40 -10.15 4.93
N ALA A 387 -5.38 -10.55 6.21
CA ALA A 387 -5.96 -9.75 7.28
C ALA A 387 -4.88 -8.89 7.92
N SER A 388 -5.23 -7.67 8.30
CA SER A 388 -4.34 -6.74 8.96
C SER A 388 -4.91 -6.30 10.29
N ARG A 389 -4.03 -6.08 11.27
CA ARG A 389 -4.41 -5.46 12.54
C ARG A 389 -3.44 -4.36 12.90
N PRO A 390 -3.85 -3.35 13.69
CA PRO A 390 -2.90 -2.39 14.20
C PRO A 390 -1.99 -3.16 15.15
N ALA A 391 -0.68 -3.00 14.98
CA ALA A 391 0.21 -3.59 15.94
C ALA A 391 -0.08 -3.01 17.34
N LYS A 392 -0.13 -3.89 18.35
CA LYS A 392 -0.36 -3.47 19.74
C LYS A 392 0.95 -2.95 20.32
N LYS A 393 0.84 -2.05 21.30
CA LYS A 393 1.96 -1.52 22.10
C LYS A 393 2.78 -2.60 22.83
N SER A 394 2.32 -3.84 22.93
CA SER A 394 3.03 -4.90 23.66
C SER A 394 3.65 -5.93 22.70
N ASN A 395 4.98 -5.93 22.73
CA ASN A 395 5.97 -6.96 22.38
C ASN A 395 5.91 -7.52 20.96
N GLU A 396 6.58 -6.82 20.04
CA GLU A 396 7.35 -7.28 18.86
C GLU A 396 7.22 -6.29 17.71
N ALA A 397 6.08 -5.61 17.60
CA ALA A 397 5.90 -4.56 16.64
C ALA A 397 6.33 -3.22 17.23
N GLY A 398 7.35 -2.61 16.64
CA GLY A 398 7.87 -1.30 17.02
C GLY A 398 9.10 -1.31 17.93
N THR A 399 9.69 -2.47 18.22
CA THR A 399 11.05 -2.57 18.77
C THR A 399 12.06 -2.61 17.62
N GLY A 400 13.26 -2.08 17.85
CA GLY A 400 14.33 -2.02 16.86
C GLY A 400 14.62 -0.60 16.38
N MET A 401 15.18 -0.49 15.18
CA MET A 401 15.59 0.79 14.59
C MET A 401 14.40 1.50 13.96
N HIS A 402 14.31 2.81 14.19
CA HIS A 402 13.36 3.70 13.55
C HIS A 402 14.07 4.96 13.06
N LEU A 403 13.46 5.60 12.06
CA LEU A 403 13.86 6.91 11.58
C LEU A 403 12.85 7.96 12.02
N VAL A 404 13.36 9.10 12.47
CA VAL A 404 12.59 10.31 12.74
C VAL A 404 13.02 11.43 11.82
N GLN A 405 12.05 12.18 11.31
CA GLN A 405 12.22 13.47 10.68
C GLN A 405 11.29 14.48 11.35
N LEU A 406 11.65 15.76 11.27
CA LEU A 406 10.78 16.87 11.64
C LEU A 406 10.42 17.65 10.39
N GLN A 407 9.15 17.98 10.24
CA GLN A 407 8.65 18.74 9.11
C GLN A 407 8.05 20.05 9.60
N ASN A 408 8.55 21.18 9.11
CA ASN A 408 7.87 22.46 9.35
C ASN A 408 6.56 22.50 8.54
N PRO A 409 5.46 23.10 9.04
CA PRO A 409 4.19 23.09 8.33
C PRO A 409 4.29 23.69 6.93
N ASP A 410 3.74 22.99 5.95
CA ASP A 410 3.80 23.30 4.52
C ASP A 410 5.23 23.55 3.99
N GLY A 411 6.23 23.03 4.70
CA GLY A 411 7.64 23.27 4.43
C GLY A 411 8.45 22.00 4.27
N LEU A 412 9.76 22.17 4.35
CA LEU A 412 10.73 21.09 4.14
C LEU A 412 10.84 20.16 5.36
N PHE A 413 11.31 18.95 5.08
CA PHE A 413 11.64 17.92 6.06
C PHE A 413 13.09 18.07 6.51
N SER A 414 13.38 17.62 7.72
CA SER A 414 14.75 17.44 8.17
C SER A 414 15.43 16.26 7.48
N ASN A 415 16.74 16.15 7.67
CA ASN A 415 17.43 14.89 7.44
C ASN A 415 16.83 13.78 8.31
N ASP A 416 17.06 12.53 7.89
CA ASP A 416 16.74 11.36 8.70
C ASP A 416 17.64 11.27 9.92
N PHE A 417 17.05 10.85 11.03
CA PHE A 417 17.74 10.64 12.28
C PHE A 417 17.30 9.32 12.92
N ILE A 418 18.27 8.53 13.36
CA ILE A 418 18.03 7.20 13.92
C ILE A 418 17.67 7.30 15.40
N PHE A 419 16.70 6.50 15.82
CA PHE A 419 16.48 6.13 17.22
C PHE A 419 16.14 4.64 17.33
N TYR A 420 16.27 4.10 18.53
CA TYR A 420 15.92 2.72 18.83
C TYR A 420 14.76 2.65 19.80
N VAL A 421 14.00 1.56 19.74
CA VAL A 421 12.98 1.22 20.73
C VAL A 421 13.30 -0.16 21.28
N GLU A 422 13.37 -0.27 22.61
CA GLU A 422 13.59 -1.52 23.36
C GLU A 422 12.37 -1.94 24.18
#